data_AF-A0ABD5Y1J4-F1
#
_entry.id   AF-A0ABD5Y1J4-F1
#
_cell.length_a   1.000
_cell.length_b   1.000
_cell.length_c   1.000
_cell.angle_alpha   90.00
_cell.angle_beta   90.00
_cell.angle_gamma   90.00
#
_symmetry.space_group_name_H-M   'P 1'
#
loop_
_entity.id
_entity.type
_entity.pdbx_description
1 polymer ?
#
loop_
_entity_poly.entity_id
_entity_poly.type
_entity_poly.pdbx_seq_one_letter_code
_entity_poly.pdbx_strand_id
1 'polypeptide(L)'
;MSQKPAPKVELAADRVQVSELEITNSDVVEYLEEIEAEDREEAIQYALNVGVKTLQLAETSREEEFVERKFSEMHQEFEAEIERIEDEVEERFGSDGDVPEIFQKHLGEDGKLQEHIEHAFSEDGPFVDRLDEELGEDGERIQEALDPDDEGTPTYRLKSALLDEIRSLRDKIEERETEEETREELKQETTLKGDDFEETVGNILGDVVRNTTDEVEPTGEELGERADRKVGDFVVTLGDTGQRIVVEAKSATNYSQPKIKEELAEAIENRDADYALIVFECESYVPDKVGYFQEFDDDRLSVALSADEDDDVEPGFLRIAINWARARAVQSYVDAGADLEPEAIQNDVGEIEDAIGRFSRVRTKTTNIREAANEIDEELRSIQNDVEDRVGKVRAELQGTSDS
;
A
#
# COMPACT_ATOMS: atom_id res chain seq x y z
N MET A 1 6.34 -31.14 75.92
CA MET A 1 6.15 -29.73 76.32
C MET A 1 7.38 -28.95 75.85
N SER A 2 7.33 -28.33 74.67
CA SER A 2 8.37 -27.38 74.25
C SER A 2 8.01 -26.02 74.83
N GLN A 3 8.90 -25.49 75.68
CA GLN A 3 8.77 -24.15 76.26
C GLN A 3 8.76 -23.11 75.13
N LYS A 4 7.71 -22.27 75.07
CA LYS A 4 7.70 -21.06 74.25
C LYS A 4 8.83 -20.12 74.73
N PRO A 5 9.58 -19.47 73.82
CA PRO A 5 10.59 -18.53 74.23
C PRO A 5 9.96 -17.38 75.03
N ALA A 6 10.59 -17.01 76.15
CA ALA A 6 10.10 -15.92 76.99
C ALA A 6 10.50 -14.57 76.39
N PRO A 7 9.61 -13.55 76.40
CA PRO A 7 9.91 -12.25 75.82
C PRO A 7 11.13 -11.63 76.52
N LYS A 8 12.05 -11.08 75.73
CA LYS A 8 13.24 -10.37 76.23
C LYS A 8 13.06 -8.88 75.99
N VAL A 9 13.27 -8.09 77.05
CA VAL A 9 13.20 -6.62 77.02
C VAL A 9 14.57 -6.06 77.39
N GLU A 10 15.15 -5.29 76.49
CA GLU A 10 16.42 -4.59 76.70
C GLU A 10 16.19 -3.08 76.66
N LEU A 11 16.74 -2.36 77.64
CA LEU A 11 16.60 -0.91 77.79
C LEU A 11 17.93 -0.23 77.51
N ALA A 12 17.92 0.75 76.60
CA ALA A 12 19.00 1.70 76.38
C ALA A 12 18.53 3.12 76.72
N ALA A 13 19.43 4.10 76.68
CA ALA A 13 19.15 5.47 77.13
C ALA A 13 18.03 6.17 76.35
N ASP A 14 17.80 5.78 75.10
CA ASP A 14 16.87 6.41 74.15
C ASP A 14 15.94 5.41 73.42
N ARG A 15 16.04 4.11 73.73
CA ARG A 15 15.21 3.08 73.08
C ARG A 15 14.93 1.88 73.96
N VAL A 16 13.77 1.27 73.73
CA VAL A 16 13.38 -0.02 74.30
C VAL A 16 13.29 -1.03 73.17
N GLN A 17 13.97 -2.16 73.31
CA GLN A 17 13.87 -3.26 72.36
C GLN A 17 13.18 -4.44 73.02
N VAL A 18 12.07 -4.88 72.42
CA VAL A 18 11.35 -6.07 72.86
C VAL A 18 11.44 -7.12 71.75
N SER A 19 11.93 -8.31 72.10
CA SER A 19 12.07 -9.43 71.17
C SER A 19 11.18 -10.60 71.62
N GLU A 20 10.61 -11.30 70.65
CA GLU A 20 9.75 -12.48 70.87
C GLU A 20 8.50 -12.17 71.72
N LEU A 21 7.93 -10.96 71.56
CA LEU A 21 6.68 -10.55 72.22
C LEU A 21 5.48 -11.18 71.54
N GLU A 22 4.68 -11.91 72.31
CA GLU A 22 3.38 -12.44 71.89
C GLU A 22 2.30 -11.88 72.83
N ILE A 23 1.34 -11.14 72.28
CA ILE A 23 0.21 -10.57 73.03
C ILE A 23 -1.03 -11.40 72.71
N THR A 24 -1.69 -11.92 73.74
CA THR A 24 -2.90 -12.75 73.61
C THR A 24 -4.15 -12.06 74.16
N ASN A 25 -4.09 -10.77 74.44
CA ASN A 25 -5.24 -9.99 74.91
C ASN A 25 -6.21 -9.79 73.74
N SER A 26 -7.48 -10.18 73.92
CA SER A 26 -8.51 -10.14 72.88
C SER A 26 -8.74 -8.74 72.31
N ASP A 27 -8.75 -7.72 73.17
CA ASP A 27 -9.11 -6.36 72.78
C ASP A 27 -8.01 -5.73 71.91
N VAL A 28 -6.74 -6.04 72.21
CA VAL A 28 -5.60 -5.61 71.39
C VAL A 28 -5.58 -6.33 70.04
N VAL A 29 -5.98 -7.61 70.01
CA VAL A 29 -6.05 -8.39 68.76
C VAL A 29 -7.17 -7.85 67.87
N GLU A 30 -8.38 -7.66 68.42
CA GLU A 30 -9.53 -7.11 67.69
C GLU A 30 -9.21 -5.71 67.15
N TYR A 31 -8.61 -4.83 67.97
CA TYR A 31 -8.19 -3.50 67.52
C TYR A 31 -7.20 -3.54 66.33
N LEU A 32 -6.25 -4.47 66.33
CA LEU A 32 -5.27 -4.57 65.23
C LEU A 32 -5.82 -5.33 64.01
N GLU A 33 -6.83 -6.18 64.18
CA GLU A 33 -7.51 -6.85 63.07
C GLU A 33 -8.20 -5.84 62.14
N GLU A 34 -8.75 -4.77 62.70
CA GLU A 34 -9.42 -3.68 61.96
C GLU A 34 -8.45 -2.76 61.20
N ILE A 35 -7.14 -2.87 61.46
CA ILE A 35 -6.10 -2.03 60.85
C ILE A 35 -5.39 -2.81 59.74
N GLU A 36 -5.07 -2.14 58.64
CA GLU A 36 -4.34 -2.74 57.52
C GLU A 36 -2.93 -3.19 57.92
N ALA A 37 -2.47 -4.30 57.33
CA ALA A 37 -1.29 -5.02 57.83
C ALA A 37 0.00 -4.18 57.83
N GLU A 38 0.13 -3.23 56.91
CA GLU A 38 1.29 -2.35 56.77
C GLU A 38 1.37 -1.28 57.86
N ASP A 39 0.23 -0.85 58.41
CA ASP A 39 0.16 0.19 59.44
C ASP A 39 0.11 -0.37 60.88
N ARG A 40 -0.04 -1.69 61.03
CA ARG A 40 -0.13 -2.35 62.35
C ARG A 40 1.10 -2.13 63.23
N GLU A 41 2.30 -2.04 62.66
CA GLU A 41 3.51 -1.76 63.44
C GLU A 41 3.46 -0.37 64.09
N GLU A 42 3.08 0.65 63.31
CA GLU A 42 2.93 2.02 63.79
C GLU A 42 1.78 2.12 64.79
N ALA A 43 0.67 1.43 64.54
CA ALA A 43 -0.45 1.35 65.47
C ALA A 43 -0.08 0.73 66.82
N ILE A 44 0.72 -0.35 66.85
CA ILE A 44 1.22 -0.93 68.12
C ILE A 44 2.14 0.04 68.85
N GLN A 45 3.05 0.70 68.15
CA GLN A 45 3.95 1.69 68.77
C GLN A 45 3.15 2.88 69.33
N TYR A 46 2.14 3.34 68.60
CA TYR A 46 1.24 4.40 69.05
C TYR A 46 0.43 3.96 70.28
N ALA A 47 -0.15 2.75 70.27
CA ALA A 47 -0.89 2.20 71.39
C ALA A 47 -0.03 2.03 72.65
N LEU A 48 1.23 1.59 72.51
CA LEU A 48 2.18 1.54 73.62
C LEU A 48 2.52 2.94 74.15
N ASN A 49 2.73 3.92 73.27
CA ASN A 49 2.99 5.30 73.68
C ASN A 49 1.80 5.93 74.41
N VAL A 50 0.58 5.74 73.89
CA VAL A 50 -0.65 6.17 74.56
C VAL A 50 -0.81 5.43 75.88
N GLY A 51 -0.61 4.10 75.91
CA GLY A 51 -0.68 3.29 77.11
C GLY A 51 0.30 3.72 78.19
N VAL A 52 1.55 4.04 77.84
CA VAL A 52 2.55 4.57 78.78
C VAL A 52 2.15 5.95 79.28
N LYS A 53 1.69 6.87 78.41
CA LYS A 53 1.17 8.18 78.84
C LYS A 53 -0.05 8.04 79.75
N THR A 54 -0.96 7.12 79.45
CA THR A 54 -2.14 6.82 80.27
C THR A 54 -1.73 6.19 81.60
N LEU A 55 -0.74 5.31 81.64
CA LEU A 55 -0.19 4.74 82.88
C LEU A 55 0.54 5.80 83.71
N GLN A 56 1.23 6.76 83.10
CA GLN A 56 1.82 7.92 83.78
C GLN A 56 0.74 8.86 84.33
N LEU A 57 -0.34 9.08 83.58
CA LEU A 57 -1.53 9.81 84.04
C LEU A 57 -2.25 9.04 85.18
N ALA A 58 -2.29 7.72 85.11
CA ALA A 58 -2.86 6.86 86.15
C ALA A 58 -1.94 6.72 87.37
N GLU A 59 -0.61 6.83 87.28
CA GLU A 59 0.26 7.00 88.46
C GLU A 59 0.04 8.38 89.12
N THR A 60 -0.46 9.34 88.36
CA THR A 60 -0.96 10.64 88.86
C THR A 60 -2.42 10.52 89.38
N SER A 61 -2.85 9.31 89.79
CA SER A 61 -4.17 8.97 90.32
C SER A 61 -4.59 9.85 91.50
N ARG A 62 -5.28 10.93 91.17
CA ARG A 62 -6.67 11.12 91.59
C ARG A 62 -7.27 12.23 90.74
N GLU A 63 -8.08 11.86 89.74
CA GLU A 63 -9.24 12.61 89.21
C GLU A 63 -9.71 11.98 87.89
N GLU A 64 -10.58 10.95 87.94
CA GLU A 64 -11.43 10.54 86.80
C GLU A 64 -12.15 11.75 86.17
N GLU A 65 -12.50 12.73 87.02
CA GLU A 65 -13.11 14.01 86.65
C GLU A 65 -12.26 14.88 85.70
N PHE A 66 -10.93 14.75 85.74
CA PHE A 66 -10.03 15.53 84.87
C PHE A 66 -10.04 14.99 83.43
N VAL A 67 -10.08 13.66 83.29
CA VAL A 67 -10.10 12.98 82.00
C VAL A 67 -11.45 13.20 81.32
N GLU A 68 -12.56 13.01 82.04
CA GLU A 68 -13.91 13.25 81.51
C GLU A 68 -14.08 14.69 81.02
N ARG A 69 -13.63 15.67 81.83
CA ARG A 69 -13.67 17.09 81.45
C ARG A 69 -12.84 17.39 80.21
N LYS A 70 -11.62 16.84 80.09
CA LYS A 70 -10.77 17.09 78.92
C LYS A 70 -11.30 16.43 77.65
N PHE A 71 -11.93 15.27 77.76
CA PHE A 71 -12.60 14.63 76.63
C PHE A 71 -13.82 15.42 76.17
N SER A 72 -14.62 15.95 77.11
CA SER A 72 -15.75 16.83 76.79
C SER A 72 -15.30 18.16 76.16
N GLU A 73 -14.22 18.78 76.64
CA GLU A 73 -13.66 20.00 76.03
C GLU A 73 -13.21 19.74 74.58
N MET A 74 -12.49 18.64 74.33
CA MET A 74 -12.04 18.28 72.99
C MET A 74 -13.19 17.94 72.03
N HIS A 75 -14.23 17.26 72.53
CA HIS A 75 -15.43 16.96 71.73
C HIS A 75 -16.16 18.23 71.29
N GLN A 76 -16.30 19.20 72.21
CA GLN A 76 -16.94 20.48 71.92
C GLN A 76 -16.13 21.31 70.92
N GLU A 77 -14.79 21.30 71.02
CA GLU A 77 -13.93 21.97 70.03
C GLU A 77 -14.06 21.33 68.65
N PHE A 78 -14.17 20.00 68.58
CA PHE A 78 -14.31 19.29 67.31
C PHE A 78 -15.66 19.52 66.64
N GLU A 79 -16.76 19.49 67.41
CA GLU A 79 -18.10 19.83 66.90
C GLU A 79 -18.16 21.27 66.39
N ALA A 80 -17.58 22.22 67.12
CA ALA A 80 -17.53 23.62 66.71
C ALA A 80 -16.65 23.88 65.48
N GLU A 81 -15.68 23.01 65.18
CA GLU A 81 -14.87 23.08 63.95
C GLU A 81 -15.65 22.52 62.76
N ILE A 82 -16.36 21.40 62.96
CA ILE A 82 -17.20 20.80 61.92
C ILE A 82 -18.30 21.77 61.48
N GLU A 83 -19.02 22.38 62.42
CA GLU A 83 -20.08 23.36 62.10
C GLU A 83 -19.53 24.53 61.27
N ARG A 84 -18.33 25.03 61.59
CA ARG A 84 -17.69 26.10 60.83
C ARG A 84 -17.33 25.70 59.41
N ILE A 85 -16.85 24.47 59.22
CA ILE A 85 -16.52 23.95 57.88
C ILE A 85 -17.81 23.75 57.07
N GLU A 86 -18.87 23.24 57.68
CA GLU A 86 -20.17 23.07 57.01
C GLU A 86 -20.74 24.43 56.58
N ASP A 87 -20.68 25.44 57.44
CA ASP A 87 -21.11 26.81 57.12
C ASP A 87 -20.27 27.41 55.97
N GLU A 88 -18.95 27.23 55.97
CA GLU A 88 -18.07 27.76 54.91
C GLU A 88 -18.31 27.03 53.56
N VAL A 89 -18.60 25.73 53.60
CA VAL A 89 -18.93 24.96 52.39
C VAL A 89 -20.28 25.40 51.83
N GLU A 90 -21.30 25.61 52.68
CA GLU A 90 -22.61 26.09 52.23
C GLU A 90 -22.54 27.53 51.69
N GLU A 91 -21.74 28.42 52.30
CA GLU A 91 -21.54 29.79 51.81
C GLU A 91 -20.88 29.80 50.40
N ARG A 92 -19.93 28.89 50.15
CA ARG A 92 -19.22 28.82 48.87
C ARG A 92 -19.95 28.03 47.80
N PHE A 93 -20.57 26.92 48.17
CA PHE A 93 -21.10 25.90 47.25
C PHE A 93 -22.58 25.59 47.41
N GLY A 94 -23.26 26.19 48.39
CA GLY A 94 -24.70 26.08 48.58
C GLY A 94 -25.49 26.63 47.40
N SER A 95 -26.81 26.43 47.40
CA SER A 95 -27.66 26.79 46.25
C SER A 95 -27.62 28.27 45.86
N ASP A 96 -27.32 29.14 46.83
CA ASP A 96 -27.17 30.59 46.65
C ASP A 96 -25.72 31.06 46.98
N GLY A 97 -24.75 30.13 46.92
CA GLY A 97 -23.35 30.40 47.24
C GLY A 97 -22.58 31.14 46.14
N ASP A 98 -21.37 31.60 46.49
CA ASP A 98 -20.50 32.39 45.60
C ASP A 98 -20.26 31.72 44.24
N VAL A 99 -20.04 30.40 44.25
CA VAL A 99 -19.62 29.66 43.05
C VAL A 99 -20.76 29.60 42.02
N PRO A 100 -21.97 29.10 42.33
CA PRO A 100 -23.11 29.15 41.41
C PRO A 100 -23.39 30.55 40.84
N GLU A 101 -23.31 31.61 41.65
CA GLU A 101 -23.57 32.99 41.19
C GLU A 101 -22.52 33.46 40.16
N ILE A 102 -21.23 33.17 40.40
CA ILE A 102 -20.16 33.51 39.46
C ILE A 102 -20.32 32.73 38.14
N PHE A 103 -20.66 31.45 38.22
CA PHE A 103 -20.91 30.61 37.05
C PHE A 103 -22.10 31.13 36.26
N GLN A 104 -23.22 31.48 36.90
CA GLN A 104 -24.37 32.02 36.20
C GLN A 104 -24.09 33.38 35.56
N LYS A 105 -23.32 34.26 36.24
CA LYS A 105 -22.93 35.58 35.72
C LYS A 105 -22.01 35.53 34.51
N HIS A 106 -21.14 34.53 34.40
CA HIS A 106 -20.15 34.45 33.32
C HIS A 106 -20.51 33.44 32.24
N LEU A 107 -21.18 32.35 32.61
CA LEU A 107 -21.44 31.16 31.78
C LEU A 107 -22.93 30.76 31.72
N GLY A 108 -23.84 31.50 32.37
CA GLY A 108 -25.28 31.27 32.27
C GLY A 108 -25.88 31.76 30.94
N GLU A 109 -27.20 31.63 30.78
CA GLU A 109 -27.93 31.99 29.54
C GLU A 109 -27.76 33.46 29.11
N ASP A 110 -27.49 34.37 30.05
CA ASP A 110 -27.15 35.79 29.80
C ASP A 110 -25.68 36.10 30.18
N GLY A 111 -24.82 35.09 30.14
CA GLY A 111 -23.43 35.17 30.57
C GLY A 111 -22.56 36.00 29.63
N LYS A 112 -21.64 36.78 30.20
CA LYS A 112 -20.74 37.66 29.43
C LYS A 112 -19.87 36.92 28.43
N LEU A 113 -19.58 35.65 28.65
CA LEU A 113 -18.68 34.88 27.78
C LEU A 113 -19.33 34.60 26.42
N GLN A 114 -20.63 34.28 26.40
CA GLN A 114 -21.36 34.07 25.16
C GLN A 114 -21.46 35.37 24.36
N GLU A 115 -21.76 36.49 25.02
CA GLU A 115 -21.77 37.83 24.41
C GLU A 115 -20.41 38.19 23.79
N HIS A 116 -19.29 37.89 24.47
CA HIS A 116 -17.97 38.18 23.94
C HIS A 116 -17.58 37.30 22.76
N ILE A 117 -18.00 36.03 22.75
CA ILE A 117 -17.74 35.11 21.63
C ILE A 117 -18.61 35.51 20.43
N GLU A 118 -19.91 35.75 20.63
CA GLU A 118 -20.81 36.19 19.57
C GLU A 118 -20.35 37.53 18.97
N HIS A 119 -19.90 38.49 19.80
CA HIS A 119 -19.35 39.75 19.32
C HIS A 119 -18.01 39.60 18.59
N ALA A 120 -17.14 38.68 19.03
CA ALA A 120 -15.87 38.43 18.35
C ALA A 120 -16.06 37.85 16.94
N PHE A 121 -17.06 36.98 16.77
CA PHE A 121 -17.32 36.23 15.54
C PHE A 121 -18.55 36.71 14.74
N SER A 122 -19.17 37.83 15.13
CA SER A 122 -20.24 38.46 14.34
C SER A 122 -19.72 39.03 13.02
N GLU A 123 -20.62 39.34 12.09
CA GLU A 123 -20.26 39.94 10.78
C GLU A 123 -19.45 41.25 10.92
N ASP A 124 -19.69 42.04 11.97
CA ASP A 124 -18.91 43.26 12.32
C ASP A 124 -17.92 43.02 13.47
N GLY A 125 -17.49 41.77 13.68
CA GLY A 125 -16.64 41.37 14.80
C GLY A 125 -15.15 41.62 14.55
N PRO A 126 -14.35 41.92 15.58
CA PRO A 126 -12.91 42.20 15.43
C PRO A 126 -12.10 41.03 14.86
N PHE A 127 -12.62 39.80 14.88
CA PHE A 127 -11.99 38.66 14.23
C PHE A 127 -12.20 38.68 12.71
N VAL A 128 -13.43 38.99 12.27
CA VAL A 128 -13.78 39.10 10.85
C VAL A 128 -13.02 40.27 10.22
N ASP A 129 -13.01 41.44 10.88
CA ASP A 129 -12.21 42.60 10.45
C ASP A 129 -10.73 42.25 10.23
N ARG A 130 -10.16 41.47 11.13
CA ARG A 130 -8.74 41.07 11.04
C ARG A 130 -8.50 40.00 9.98
N LEU A 131 -9.49 39.13 9.76
CA LEU A 131 -9.44 38.14 8.69
C LEU A 131 -9.51 38.81 7.33
N ASP A 132 -10.40 39.79 7.15
CA ASP A 132 -10.52 40.59 5.94
C ASP A 132 -9.28 41.49 5.73
N GLU A 133 -8.69 42.05 6.80
CA GLU A 133 -7.44 42.82 6.70
C GLU A 133 -6.27 41.95 6.16
N GLU A 134 -6.15 40.71 6.63
CA GLU A 134 -5.05 39.83 6.27
C GLU A 134 -5.30 39.06 4.96
N LEU A 135 -6.53 38.63 4.69
CA LEU A 135 -6.88 37.76 3.56
C LEU A 135 -7.61 38.49 2.42
N GLY A 136 -8.03 39.74 2.63
CA GLY A 136 -8.94 40.48 1.74
C GLY A 136 -10.40 40.11 2.00
N GLU A 137 -11.32 41.00 1.66
CA GLU A 137 -12.77 40.72 1.70
C GLU A 137 -13.05 39.42 0.92
N ASP A 138 -13.74 38.46 1.54
CA ASP A 138 -14.01 37.13 0.96
C ASP A 138 -12.76 36.37 0.43
N GLY A 139 -11.58 36.66 0.99
CA GLY A 139 -10.33 36.01 0.62
C GLY A 139 -9.73 36.47 -0.72
N GLU A 140 -10.12 37.64 -1.22
CA GLU A 140 -9.66 38.22 -2.49
C GLU A 140 -8.14 38.14 -2.68
N ARG A 141 -7.35 38.41 -1.63
CA ARG A 141 -5.87 38.40 -1.73
C ARG A 141 -5.31 36.99 -1.94
N ILE A 142 -5.98 35.96 -1.42
CA ILE A 142 -5.59 34.56 -1.68
C ILE A 142 -6.00 34.18 -3.10
N GLN A 143 -7.20 34.59 -3.54
CA GLN A 143 -7.68 34.33 -4.89
C GLN A 143 -6.77 34.97 -5.94
N GLU A 144 -6.37 36.22 -5.74
CA GLU A 144 -5.43 36.95 -6.58
C GLU A 144 -4.03 36.30 -6.55
N ALA A 145 -3.51 35.92 -5.37
CA ALA A 145 -2.20 35.26 -5.25
C ALA A 145 -2.12 33.87 -5.90
N LEU A 146 -3.27 33.22 -6.09
CA LEU A 146 -3.40 31.88 -6.69
C LEU A 146 -4.07 31.90 -8.05
N ASP A 147 -4.32 33.08 -8.64
CA ASP A 147 -5.00 33.21 -9.92
C ASP A 147 -4.17 32.54 -11.04
N PRO A 148 -4.69 31.51 -11.73
CA PRO A 148 -4.01 30.85 -12.84
C PRO A 148 -3.85 31.73 -14.10
N ASP A 149 -4.49 32.89 -14.16
CA ASP A 149 -4.47 33.81 -15.31
C ASP A 149 -3.56 35.04 -15.11
N ASP A 150 -3.06 35.29 -13.88
CA ASP A 150 -2.16 36.41 -13.60
C ASP A 150 -0.67 36.03 -13.75
N GLU A 151 0.05 36.76 -14.59
CA GLU A 151 1.45 36.53 -14.97
C GLU A 151 2.40 36.88 -13.82
N GLY A 152 2.48 36.01 -12.83
CA GLY A 152 3.31 36.20 -11.63
C GLY A 152 3.06 35.17 -10.54
N THR A 153 1.85 34.59 -10.52
CA THR A 153 1.41 33.66 -9.49
C THR A 153 2.05 32.26 -9.65
N PRO A 154 2.15 31.49 -8.56
CA PRO A 154 2.58 30.09 -8.62
C PRO A 154 1.67 29.24 -9.52
N THR A 155 0.36 29.51 -9.51
CA THR A 155 -0.63 28.77 -10.30
C THR A 155 -0.51 29.06 -11.79
N TYR A 156 -0.24 30.31 -12.18
CA TYR A 156 0.08 30.66 -13.56
C TYR A 156 1.34 29.92 -14.03
N ARG A 157 2.41 29.86 -13.22
CA ARG A 157 3.62 29.10 -13.58
C ARG A 157 3.35 27.61 -13.80
N LEU A 158 2.50 27.01 -12.97
CA LEU A 158 2.08 25.62 -13.12
C LEU A 158 1.24 25.44 -14.40
N LYS A 159 0.28 26.32 -14.65
CA LYS A 159 -0.54 26.33 -15.87
C LYS A 159 0.34 26.48 -17.13
N SER A 160 1.28 27.42 -17.12
CA SER A 160 2.22 27.63 -18.23
C SER A 160 3.09 26.40 -18.47
N ALA A 161 3.64 25.80 -17.42
CA ALA A 161 4.42 24.56 -17.54
C ALA A 161 3.58 23.42 -18.14
N LEU A 162 2.34 23.23 -17.66
CA LEU A 162 1.43 22.21 -18.20
C LEU A 162 1.03 22.50 -19.65
N LEU A 163 0.77 23.75 -20.01
CA LEU A 163 0.45 24.14 -21.38
C LEU A 163 1.63 23.93 -22.33
N ASP A 164 2.85 24.20 -21.88
CA ASP A 164 4.07 23.97 -22.65
C ASP A 164 4.36 22.47 -22.80
N GLU A 165 4.09 21.66 -21.76
CA GLU A 165 4.16 20.20 -21.85
C GLU A 165 3.12 19.66 -22.86
N ILE A 166 1.87 20.15 -22.80
CA ILE A 166 0.80 19.77 -23.73
C ILE A 166 1.13 20.21 -25.16
N ARG A 167 1.72 21.39 -25.36
CA ARG A 167 2.22 21.82 -26.68
C ARG A 167 3.35 20.91 -27.16
N SER A 168 4.32 20.60 -26.31
CA SER A 168 5.39 19.65 -26.65
C SER A 168 4.84 18.27 -27.00
N LEU A 169 3.77 17.82 -26.35
CA LEU A 169 3.11 16.56 -26.68
C LEU A 169 2.37 16.66 -28.01
N ARG A 170 1.66 17.76 -28.25
CA ARG A 170 0.99 18.03 -29.54
C ARG A 170 1.98 18.08 -30.69
N ASP A 171 3.08 18.82 -30.55
CA ASP A 171 4.10 18.93 -31.59
C ASP A 171 4.73 17.56 -31.90
N LYS A 172 4.95 16.73 -30.88
CA LYS A 172 5.40 15.33 -31.05
C LYS A 172 4.35 14.44 -31.70
N ILE A 173 3.06 14.69 -31.46
CA ILE A 173 1.96 13.97 -32.10
C ILE A 173 1.83 14.40 -33.56
N GLU A 174 1.91 15.70 -33.87
CA GLU A 174 1.88 16.20 -35.26
C GLU A 174 3.13 15.78 -36.05
N GLU A 175 4.31 15.72 -35.42
CA GLU A 175 5.53 15.16 -36.03
C GLU A 175 5.34 13.66 -36.32
N ARG A 176 4.71 12.91 -35.42
CA ARG A 176 4.34 11.50 -35.65
C ARG A 176 3.25 11.33 -36.70
N GLU A 177 2.23 12.18 -36.74
CA GLU A 177 1.15 12.14 -37.72
C GLU A 177 1.66 12.51 -39.12
N THR A 178 2.60 13.45 -39.23
CA THR A 178 3.24 13.77 -40.52
C THR A 178 4.25 12.70 -40.95
N GLU A 179 4.95 12.06 -40.01
CA GLU A 179 5.70 10.83 -40.28
C GLU A 179 4.78 9.68 -40.70
N GLU A 180 3.59 9.53 -40.09
CA GLU A 180 2.59 8.51 -40.37
C GLU A 180 1.87 8.75 -41.71
N GLU A 181 1.49 9.99 -42.06
CA GLU A 181 0.92 10.35 -43.38
C GLU A 181 1.97 10.14 -44.50
N THR A 182 3.24 10.50 -44.25
CA THR A 182 4.34 10.20 -45.19
C THR A 182 4.58 8.68 -45.31
N ARG A 183 4.37 7.93 -44.23
CA ARG A 183 4.47 6.47 -44.17
C ARG A 183 3.25 5.78 -44.80
N GLU A 184 2.08 6.42 -44.80
CA GLU A 184 0.85 5.93 -45.45
C GLU A 184 0.88 6.07 -46.98
N GLU A 185 1.52 7.11 -47.52
CA GLU A 185 1.77 7.21 -48.96
C GLU A 185 2.81 6.18 -49.45
N LEU A 186 3.79 5.82 -48.62
CA LEU A 186 4.77 4.75 -48.87
C LEU A 186 4.17 3.33 -48.72
N LYS A 187 3.13 3.16 -47.89
CA LYS A 187 2.43 1.88 -47.63
C LYS A 187 1.61 1.33 -48.82
N GLN A 188 1.55 2.01 -49.97
CA GLN A 188 1.00 1.42 -51.19
C GLN A 188 1.90 0.31 -51.79
N GLU A 189 3.13 0.12 -51.29
CA GLU A 189 4.04 -0.96 -51.70
C GLU A 189 3.92 -2.18 -50.77
N THR A 190 2.98 -3.06 -51.11
CA THR A 190 2.58 -4.31 -50.43
C THR A 190 3.66 -5.43 -50.38
N THR A 191 4.94 -5.07 -50.38
CA THR A 191 6.10 -6.00 -50.37
C THR A 191 7.04 -5.83 -49.18
N LEU A 192 6.86 -4.83 -48.31
CA LEU A 192 7.82 -4.43 -47.26
C LEU A 192 7.56 -5.00 -45.84
N LYS A 193 6.34 -5.44 -45.51
CA LYS A 193 5.99 -5.83 -44.12
C LYS A 193 6.78 -7.04 -43.56
N GLY A 194 7.24 -7.96 -44.41
CA GLY A 194 8.02 -9.13 -43.97
C GLY A 194 9.40 -8.74 -43.46
N ASP A 195 10.07 -7.84 -44.19
CA ASP A 195 11.43 -7.40 -43.89
C ASP A 195 11.47 -6.52 -42.61
N ASP A 196 10.42 -5.70 -42.38
CA ASP A 196 10.29 -4.86 -41.17
C ASP A 196 10.17 -5.71 -39.88
N PHE A 197 9.44 -6.84 -39.95
CA PHE A 197 9.29 -7.74 -38.80
C PHE A 197 10.55 -8.56 -38.55
N GLU A 198 11.20 -9.05 -39.59
CA GLU A 198 12.50 -9.74 -39.48
C GLU A 198 13.54 -8.81 -38.86
N GLU A 199 13.62 -7.54 -39.28
CA GLU A 199 14.50 -6.52 -38.67
C GLU A 199 14.17 -6.29 -37.20
N THR A 200 12.87 -6.24 -36.85
CA THR A 200 12.42 -6.11 -35.46
C THR A 200 12.90 -7.29 -34.60
N VAL A 201 12.71 -8.52 -35.07
CA VAL A 201 13.21 -9.74 -34.40
C VAL A 201 14.73 -9.70 -34.28
N GLY A 202 15.44 -9.35 -35.35
CA GLY A 202 16.90 -9.23 -35.37
C GLY A 202 17.42 -8.21 -34.34
N ASN A 203 16.78 -7.05 -34.21
CA ASN A 203 17.13 -6.04 -33.21
C ASN A 203 16.95 -6.56 -31.78
N ILE A 204 15.85 -7.26 -31.51
CA ILE A 204 15.58 -7.84 -30.18
C ILE A 204 16.61 -8.94 -29.87
N LEU A 205 16.93 -9.81 -30.83
CA LEU A 205 17.96 -10.84 -30.69
C LEU A 205 19.34 -10.23 -30.44
N GLY A 206 19.69 -9.19 -31.20
CA GLY A 206 20.91 -8.40 -31.00
C GLY A 206 20.98 -7.86 -29.57
N ASP A 207 19.89 -7.33 -29.05
CA ASP A 207 19.81 -6.88 -27.65
C ASP A 207 19.91 -8.02 -26.63
N VAL A 208 19.41 -9.22 -26.94
CA VAL A 208 19.51 -10.39 -26.06
C VAL A 208 20.96 -10.85 -25.91
N VAL A 209 21.73 -10.85 -27.00
CA VAL A 209 23.14 -11.29 -26.99
C VAL A 209 24.10 -10.16 -26.58
N ARG A 210 23.63 -8.92 -26.46
CA ARG A 210 24.45 -7.80 -25.98
C ARG A 210 24.96 -8.07 -24.56
N ASN A 211 26.29 -8.06 -24.42
CA ASN A 211 27.01 -8.35 -23.17
C ASN A 211 27.00 -9.82 -22.73
N THR A 212 26.64 -10.76 -23.61
CA THR A 212 26.86 -12.18 -23.39
C THR A 212 28.00 -12.69 -24.27
N THR A 213 28.34 -13.98 -24.15
CA THR A 213 29.30 -14.65 -25.02
C THR A 213 28.67 -15.25 -26.27
N ASP A 214 27.36 -15.08 -26.45
CA ASP A 214 26.62 -15.70 -27.55
C ASP A 214 26.68 -14.83 -28.80
N GLU A 215 26.51 -15.46 -29.95
CA GLU A 215 26.62 -14.82 -31.25
C GLU A 215 25.30 -15.00 -32.00
N VAL A 216 24.79 -13.93 -32.63
CA VAL A 216 23.62 -13.99 -33.51
C VAL A 216 24.07 -13.71 -34.94
N GLU A 217 23.66 -14.60 -35.85
CA GLU A 217 23.96 -14.52 -37.28
C GLU A 217 22.63 -14.39 -38.06
N PRO A 218 22.44 -13.31 -38.87
CA PRO A 218 21.33 -13.25 -39.81
C PRO A 218 21.62 -14.16 -40.99
N THR A 219 20.77 -15.15 -41.20
CA THR A 219 20.95 -16.20 -42.20
C THR A 219 19.83 -16.28 -43.24
N GLY A 220 18.77 -15.47 -43.13
CA GLY A 220 17.59 -15.48 -44.02
C GLY A 220 17.89 -15.36 -45.53
N GLU A 221 18.98 -14.68 -45.89
CA GLU A 221 19.39 -14.54 -47.30
C GLU A 221 20.25 -15.71 -47.83
N GLU A 222 20.81 -16.53 -46.94
CA GLU A 222 21.73 -17.62 -47.27
C GLU A 222 21.01 -18.96 -47.44
N LEU A 223 21.42 -19.73 -48.46
CA LEU A 223 20.96 -21.11 -48.62
C LEU A 223 21.61 -21.97 -47.54
N GLY A 224 20.79 -22.67 -46.73
CA GLY A 224 21.32 -23.54 -45.68
C GLY A 224 21.99 -24.80 -46.22
N GLU A 225 22.86 -25.40 -45.40
CA GLU A 225 23.87 -26.38 -45.85
C GLU A 225 23.29 -27.72 -46.30
N ARG A 226 22.07 -28.07 -45.85
CA ARG A 226 21.49 -29.41 -46.06
C ARG A 226 20.19 -29.44 -46.85
N ALA A 227 19.38 -28.37 -46.83
CA ALA A 227 18.06 -28.38 -47.46
C ALA A 227 17.92 -27.45 -48.68
N ASP A 228 18.94 -26.67 -49.05
CA ASP A 228 18.91 -25.67 -50.15
C ASP A 228 17.68 -24.73 -50.04
N ARG A 229 17.28 -24.39 -48.81
CA ARG A 229 16.11 -23.56 -48.51
C ARG A 229 16.51 -22.36 -47.67
N LYS A 230 15.74 -21.27 -47.83
CA LYS A 230 15.81 -20.05 -47.04
C LYS A 230 14.86 -20.15 -45.85
N VAL A 231 15.14 -21.11 -44.95
CA VAL A 231 14.40 -21.30 -43.70
C VAL A 231 15.42 -21.26 -42.57
N GLY A 232 15.09 -20.54 -41.51
CA GLY A 232 15.97 -20.07 -40.44
C GLY A 232 16.52 -18.69 -40.78
N ASP A 233 15.80 -17.64 -40.35
CA ASP A 233 16.17 -16.24 -40.56
C ASP A 233 17.36 -15.82 -39.70
N PHE A 234 17.46 -16.34 -38.48
CA PHE A 234 18.60 -16.12 -37.59
C PHE A 234 19.09 -17.42 -36.96
N VAL A 235 20.39 -17.46 -36.65
CA VAL A 235 20.98 -18.50 -35.81
C VAL A 235 21.67 -17.85 -34.63
N VAL A 236 21.31 -18.27 -33.42
CA VAL A 236 21.96 -17.88 -32.17
C VAL A 236 22.86 -19.02 -31.71
N THR A 237 24.17 -18.80 -31.67
CA THR A 237 25.17 -19.76 -31.18
C THR A 237 25.54 -19.43 -29.74
N LEU A 238 25.37 -20.40 -28.84
CA LEU A 238 25.67 -20.25 -27.42
C LEU A 238 27.18 -20.29 -27.18
N GLY A 239 27.74 -19.25 -26.58
CA GLY A 239 29.20 -19.12 -26.47
C GLY A 239 29.86 -20.05 -25.44
N ASP A 240 29.09 -20.55 -24.48
CA ASP A 240 29.54 -21.41 -23.40
C ASP A 240 29.57 -22.89 -23.78
N THR A 241 28.61 -23.33 -24.60
CA THR A 241 28.35 -24.74 -24.89
C THR A 241 28.48 -25.07 -26.38
N GLY A 242 28.26 -24.08 -27.26
CA GLY A 242 28.38 -24.21 -28.71
C GLY A 242 27.08 -24.59 -29.43
N GLN A 243 26.00 -24.87 -28.70
CA GLN A 243 24.71 -25.22 -29.30
C GLN A 243 24.12 -24.05 -30.07
N ARG A 244 23.30 -24.38 -31.06
CA ARG A 244 22.74 -23.44 -32.01
C ARG A 244 21.22 -23.44 -31.90
N ILE A 245 20.64 -22.25 -31.83
CA ILE A 245 19.19 -22.05 -31.80
C ILE A 245 18.83 -21.33 -33.10
N VAL A 246 18.00 -21.96 -33.93
CA VAL A 246 17.49 -21.33 -35.14
C VAL A 246 16.21 -20.55 -34.83
N VAL A 247 16.09 -19.34 -35.35
CA VAL A 247 14.92 -18.47 -35.19
C VAL A 247 14.34 -18.16 -36.57
N GLU A 248 13.04 -18.37 -36.72
CA GLU A 248 12.25 -18.07 -37.91
C GLU A 248 11.23 -16.97 -37.56
N ALA A 249 11.24 -15.85 -38.28
CA ALA A 249 10.30 -14.75 -38.12
C ALA A 249 9.13 -14.87 -39.12
N LYS A 250 7.89 -14.72 -38.63
CA LYS A 250 6.67 -14.79 -39.44
C LYS A 250 5.70 -13.65 -39.16
N SER A 251 5.41 -12.91 -40.22
CA SER A 251 4.37 -11.87 -40.28
C SER A 251 3.20 -12.30 -41.20
N ALA A 252 2.81 -13.59 -41.17
CA ALA A 252 1.81 -14.16 -42.07
C ALA A 252 0.79 -15.06 -41.36
N THR A 253 -0.47 -14.95 -41.79
CA THR A 253 -1.62 -15.70 -41.26
C THR A 253 -1.77 -17.10 -41.89
N ASN A 254 -2.76 -17.87 -41.41
CA ASN A 254 -3.17 -19.20 -41.92
C ASN A 254 -2.14 -20.32 -41.75
N TYR A 255 -1.42 -20.30 -40.63
CA TYR A 255 -0.60 -21.42 -40.22
C TYR A 255 -1.41 -22.50 -39.52
N SER A 256 -0.99 -23.74 -39.71
CA SER A 256 -1.52 -24.88 -38.95
C SER A 256 -0.41 -25.45 -38.08
N GLN A 257 -0.76 -26.02 -36.93
CA GLN A 257 0.22 -26.64 -36.03
C GLN A 257 1.13 -27.67 -36.74
N PRO A 258 0.63 -28.55 -37.64
CA PRO A 258 1.51 -29.45 -38.40
C PRO A 258 2.52 -28.72 -39.28
N LYS A 259 2.09 -27.63 -39.95
CA LYS A 259 2.98 -26.83 -40.80
C LYS A 259 4.06 -26.12 -39.99
N ILE A 260 3.71 -25.60 -38.81
CA ILE A 260 4.69 -25.01 -37.87
C ILE A 260 5.74 -26.05 -37.47
N LYS A 261 5.30 -27.25 -37.09
CA LYS A 261 6.20 -28.35 -36.70
C LYS A 261 7.14 -28.78 -37.83
N GLU A 262 6.63 -28.82 -39.06
CA GLU A 262 7.39 -29.17 -40.27
C GLU A 262 8.44 -28.10 -40.56
N GLU A 263 8.05 -26.83 -40.60
CA GLU A 263 8.95 -25.70 -40.88
C GLU A 263 10.07 -25.59 -39.84
N LEU A 264 9.76 -25.79 -38.56
CA LEU A 264 10.78 -25.80 -37.51
C LEU A 264 11.73 -27.00 -37.59
N ALA A 265 11.23 -28.18 -37.96
CA ALA A 265 12.08 -29.35 -38.17
C ALA A 265 13.01 -29.13 -39.38
N GLU A 266 12.49 -28.54 -40.45
CA GLU A 266 13.31 -28.14 -41.61
C GLU A 266 14.35 -27.08 -41.23
N ALA A 267 14.00 -26.10 -40.39
CA ALA A 267 14.93 -25.09 -39.92
C ALA A 267 16.11 -25.69 -39.14
N ILE A 268 15.82 -26.64 -38.23
CA ILE A 268 16.82 -27.41 -37.47
C ILE A 268 17.78 -28.11 -38.43
N GLU A 269 17.24 -28.87 -39.39
CA GLU A 269 18.04 -29.62 -40.36
C GLU A 269 18.88 -28.70 -41.26
N ASN A 270 18.28 -27.58 -41.70
CA ASN A 270 18.89 -26.65 -42.64
C ASN A 270 20.03 -25.85 -42.01
N ARG A 271 19.91 -25.53 -40.72
CA ARG A 271 20.90 -24.74 -39.97
C ARG A 271 21.79 -25.56 -39.05
N ASP A 272 21.64 -26.88 -38.98
CA ASP A 272 22.36 -27.75 -38.03
C ASP A 272 22.24 -27.18 -36.59
N ALA A 273 20.99 -26.91 -36.20
CA ALA A 273 20.63 -26.34 -34.91
C ALA A 273 20.19 -27.43 -33.91
N ASP A 274 20.28 -27.13 -32.63
CA ASP A 274 19.86 -28.00 -31.52
C ASP A 274 18.44 -27.68 -31.03
N TYR A 275 17.94 -26.48 -31.34
CA TYR A 275 16.60 -26.04 -30.99
C TYR A 275 16.05 -25.05 -32.03
N ALA A 276 14.74 -25.06 -32.25
CA ALA A 276 14.07 -24.15 -33.19
C ALA A 276 13.05 -23.24 -32.50
N LEU A 277 13.02 -21.99 -32.91
CA LEU A 277 12.04 -21.01 -32.48
C LEU A 277 11.33 -20.41 -33.71
N ILE A 278 10.00 -20.47 -33.75
CA ILE A 278 9.20 -19.66 -34.68
C ILE A 278 8.60 -18.49 -33.91
N VAL A 279 8.77 -17.29 -34.44
CA VAL A 279 8.36 -16.03 -33.85
C VAL A 279 7.30 -15.40 -34.75
N PHE A 280 6.08 -15.30 -34.25
CA PHE A 280 4.99 -14.63 -34.92
C PHE A 280 4.87 -13.18 -34.44
N GLU A 281 4.50 -12.29 -35.36
CA GLU A 281 4.25 -10.88 -35.06
C GLU A 281 3.18 -10.71 -33.99
N CYS A 282 2.05 -11.40 -34.13
CA CYS A 282 0.93 -11.38 -33.20
C CYS A 282 0.28 -12.75 -33.02
N GLU A 283 -0.45 -12.94 -31.92
CA GLU A 283 -1.16 -14.19 -31.61
C GLU A 283 -2.26 -14.49 -32.62
N SER A 284 -2.95 -13.48 -33.15
CA SER A 284 -3.99 -13.70 -34.16
C SER A 284 -3.50 -14.34 -35.46
N TYR A 285 -2.18 -14.38 -35.70
CA TYR A 285 -1.58 -15.11 -36.82
C TYR A 285 -1.29 -16.58 -36.49
N VAL A 286 -1.34 -16.94 -35.21
CA VAL A 286 -1.09 -18.27 -34.67
C VAL A 286 -2.39 -19.05 -34.54
N PRO A 287 -2.44 -20.34 -34.95
CA PRO A 287 -3.63 -21.16 -34.74
C PRO A 287 -3.97 -21.32 -33.25
N ASP A 288 -5.26 -21.20 -32.89
CA ASP A 288 -5.79 -21.22 -31.50
C ASP A 288 -5.24 -22.34 -30.59
N LYS A 289 -4.91 -23.50 -31.17
CA LYS A 289 -4.39 -24.66 -30.41
C LYS A 289 -2.94 -24.48 -29.95
N VAL A 290 -2.23 -23.49 -30.48
CA VAL A 290 -0.83 -23.18 -30.20
C VAL A 290 -0.75 -21.98 -29.27
N GLY A 291 -1.49 -20.90 -29.53
CA GLY A 291 -1.50 -19.70 -28.68
C GLY A 291 -0.14 -18.99 -28.58
N TYR A 292 0.02 -18.09 -27.60
CA TYR A 292 1.23 -17.25 -27.44
C TYR A 292 2.57 -17.96 -27.26
N PHE A 293 2.58 -19.14 -26.62
CA PHE A 293 3.81 -19.78 -26.18
C PHE A 293 3.57 -21.28 -26.04
N GLN A 294 4.11 -22.06 -26.98
CA GLN A 294 3.89 -23.50 -27.01
C GLN A 294 5.10 -24.24 -27.54
N GLU A 295 5.62 -25.12 -26.69
CA GLU A 295 6.67 -26.05 -27.04
C GLU A 295 6.11 -27.31 -27.73
N PHE A 296 6.89 -27.86 -28.65
CA PHE A 296 6.63 -29.09 -29.37
C PHE A 296 7.85 -30.00 -29.26
N ASP A 297 7.58 -31.26 -28.88
CA ASP A 297 8.54 -32.37 -29.01
C ASP A 297 9.93 -32.10 -28.37
N ASP A 298 9.97 -31.20 -27.37
CA ASP A 298 11.12 -30.80 -26.53
C ASP A 298 12.27 -30.05 -27.23
N ASP A 299 12.17 -29.80 -28.54
CA ASP A 299 13.23 -29.17 -29.36
C ASP A 299 12.74 -27.97 -30.19
N ARG A 300 11.46 -27.62 -30.10
CA ARG A 300 10.80 -26.62 -30.94
C ARG A 300 9.83 -25.76 -30.17
N LEU A 301 9.86 -24.46 -30.37
CA LEU A 301 9.00 -23.49 -29.68
C LEU A 301 8.32 -22.56 -30.68
N SER A 302 7.04 -22.26 -30.42
CA SER A 302 6.28 -21.20 -31.07
C SER A 302 6.01 -20.08 -30.07
N VAL A 303 6.30 -18.84 -30.48
CA VAL A 303 6.03 -17.64 -29.67
C VAL A 303 5.37 -16.54 -30.52
N ALA A 304 4.46 -15.76 -29.94
CA ALA A 304 3.94 -14.53 -30.52
C ALA A 304 4.37 -13.29 -29.72
N LEU A 305 4.68 -12.18 -30.38
CA LEU A 305 5.22 -10.98 -29.72
C LEU A 305 4.18 -9.93 -29.31
N SER A 306 2.98 -9.99 -29.88
CA SER A 306 1.85 -9.11 -29.55
C SER A 306 0.53 -9.90 -29.61
N ALA A 307 -0.57 -9.30 -29.16
CA ALA A 307 -1.89 -9.95 -29.27
C ALA A 307 -2.46 -9.84 -30.68
N ASP A 308 -2.46 -8.62 -31.20
CA ASP A 308 -2.94 -8.27 -32.53
C ASP A 308 -1.96 -7.36 -33.27
N GLU A 309 -2.15 -7.23 -34.58
CA GLU A 309 -1.29 -6.43 -35.47
C GLU A 309 -1.24 -4.93 -35.13
N ASP A 310 -2.21 -4.44 -34.36
CA ASP A 310 -2.31 -3.05 -33.91
C ASP A 310 -1.72 -2.82 -32.51
N ASP A 311 -1.36 -3.88 -31.78
CA ASP A 311 -0.74 -3.77 -30.45
C ASP A 311 0.79 -3.66 -30.56
N ASP A 312 1.41 -2.98 -29.58
CA ASP A 312 2.87 -2.87 -29.52
C ASP A 312 3.53 -4.25 -29.37
N VAL A 313 4.57 -4.50 -30.17
CA VAL A 313 5.45 -5.66 -30.02
C VAL A 313 6.08 -5.62 -28.63
N GLU A 314 5.97 -6.72 -27.88
CA GLU A 314 6.53 -6.83 -26.53
C GLU A 314 7.80 -7.69 -26.54
N PRO A 315 9.01 -7.08 -26.49
CA PRO A 315 10.29 -7.80 -26.63
C PRO A 315 10.54 -8.83 -25.52
N GLY A 316 9.84 -8.69 -24.39
CA GLY A 316 9.93 -9.61 -23.26
C GLY A 316 9.63 -11.06 -23.64
N PHE A 317 8.69 -11.29 -24.55
CA PHE A 317 8.33 -12.65 -24.98
C PHE A 317 9.46 -13.34 -25.72
N LEU A 318 10.10 -12.64 -26.66
CA LEU A 318 11.24 -13.20 -27.40
C LEU A 318 12.41 -13.47 -26.46
N ARG A 319 12.67 -12.59 -25.48
CA ARG A 319 13.71 -12.82 -24.45
C ARG A 319 13.43 -14.08 -23.63
N ILE A 320 12.18 -14.29 -23.22
CA ILE A 320 11.76 -15.49 -22.50
C ILE A 320 11.94 -16.73 -23.39
N ALA A 321 11.51 -16.67 -24.65
CA ALA A 321 11.63 -17.77 -25.60
C ALA A 321 13.09 -18.16 -25.90
N ILE A 322 13.99 -17.19 -26.04
CA ILE A 322 15.43 -17.47 -26.24
C ILE A 322 16.06 -18.10 -25.00
N ASN A 323 15.73 -17.60 -23.80
CA ASN A 323 16.23 -18.22 -22.57
C ASN A 323 15.68 -19.63 -22.36
N TRP A 324 14.43 -19.88 -22.77
CA TRP A 324 13.84 -21.22 -22.80
C TRP A 324 14.59 -22.15 -23.75
N ALA A 325 14.78 -21.71 -24.99
CA ALA A 325 15.50 -22.46 -26.01
C ALA A 325 16.95 -22.74 -25.57
N ARG A 326 17.63 -21.78 -24.94
CA ARG A 326 18.95 -21.99 -24.32
C ARG A 326 18.90 -23.08 -23.27
N ALA A 327 17.97 -22.99 -22.32
CA ALA A 327 17.84 -23.99 -21.25
C ALA A 327 17.67 -25.41 -21.81
N ARG A 328 16.81 -25.58 -22.82
CA ARG A 328 16.57 -26.87 -23.48
C ARG A 328 17.78 -27.35 -24.30
N ALA A 329 18.42 -26.46 -25.05
CA ALA A 329 19.63 -26.79 -25.82
C ALA A 329 20.81 -27.20 -24.90
N VAL A 330 20.97 -26.53 -23.76
CA VAL A 330 21.98 -26.89 -22.75
C VAL A 330 21.61 -28.20 -22.05
N GLN A 331 20.35 -28.41 -21.68
CA GLN A 331 19.88 -29.65 -21.08
C GLN A 331 20.14 -30.86 -21.99
N SER A 332 19.77 -30.76 -23.27
CA SER A 332 20.03 -31.80 -24.28
C SER A 332 21.52 -32.15 -24.37
N TYR A 333 22.40 -31.15 -24.30
CA TYR A 333 23.85 -31.34 -24.30
C TYR A 333 24.39 -32.00 -23.03
N VAL A 334 23.86 -31.62 -21.86
CA VAL A 334 24.23 -32.24 -20.59
C VAL A 334 23.79 -33.71 -20.56
N ASP A 335 22.57 -34.00 -20.99
CA ASP A 335 22.03 -35.36 -21.07
C ASP A 335 22.80 -36.25 -22.08
N ALA A 336 23.43 -35.64 -23.10
CA ALA A 336 24.30 -36.31 -24.07
C ALA A 336 25.70 -36.66 -23.53
N GLY A 337 26.05 -36.30 -22.29
CA GLY A 337 27.22 -36.80 -21.58
C GLY A 337 28.30 -35.77 -21.22
N ALA A 338 27.95 -34.51 -21.00
CA ALA A 338 28.87 -33.51 -20.46
C ALA A 338 29.03 -33.64 -18.93
N ASP A 339 30.26 -33.47 -18.42
CA ASP A 339 30.59 -33.42 -16.98
C ASP A 339 30.04 -32.13 -16.31
N LEU A 340 28.71 -32.00 -16.24
CA LEU A 340 28.02 -30.92 -15.55
C LEU A 340 26.99 -31.53 -14.58
N GLU A 341 26.89 -31.00 -13.36
CA GLU A 341 25.96 -31.49 -12.32
C GLU A 341 24.50 -31.29 -12.77
N PRO A 342 23.77 -32.36 -13.20
CA PRO A 342 22.52 -32.23 -13.94
C PRO A 342 21.33 -31.79 -13.07
N GLU A 343 21.37 -32.10 -11.77
CA GLU A 343 20.22 -31.94 -10.87
C GLU A 343 19.90 -30.47 -10.56
N ALA A 344 20.91 -29.59 -10.47
CA ALA A 344 20.67 -28.17 -10.19
C ALA A 344 20.05 -27.45 -11.39
N ILE A 345 20.58 -27.72 -12.59
CA ILE A 345 20.08 -27.14 -13.84
C ILE A 345 18.64 -27.60 -14.11
N GLN A 346 18.34 -28.90 -13.92
CA GLN A 346 16.99 -29.42 -14.13
C GLN A 346 15.95 -28.80 -13.19
N ASN A 347 16.31 -28.52 -11.93
CA ASN A 347 15.42 -27.83 -10.99
C ASN A 347 15.19 -26.37 -11.40
N ASP A 348 16.25 -25.64 -11.73
CA ASP A 348 16.16 -24.24 -12.15
C ASP A 348 15.33 -24.08 -13.44
N VAL A 349 15.49 -25.00 -14.40
CA VAL A 349 14.66 -25.04 -15.61
C VAL A 349 13.21 -25.28 -15.26
N GLY A 350 12.91 -26.26 -14.39
CA GLY A 350 11.56 -26.53 -13.89
C GLY A 350 10.87 -25.31 -13.26
N GLU A 351 11.60 -24.54 -12.45
CA GLU A 351 11.07 -23.31 -11.84
C GLU A 351 10.76 -22.23 -12.88
N ILE A 352 11.59 -22.13 -13.94
CA ILE A 352 11.35 -21.24 -15.08
C ILE A 352 10.09 -21.67 -15.86
N GLU A 353 9.86 -22.97 -16.08
CA GLU A 353 8.63 -23.50 -16.71
C GLU A 353 7.38 -23.08 -15.92
N ASP A 354 7.42 -23.23 -14.61
CA ASP A 354 6.30 -22.85 -13.74
C ASP A 354 6.05 -21.34 -13.75
N ALA A 355 7.10 -20.52 -13.87
CA ALA A 355 6.99 -19.07 -13.93
C ALA A 355 6.39 -18.60 -15.26
N ILE A 356 6.86 -19.15 -16.39
CA ILE A 356 6.33 -18.84 -17.74
C ILE A 356 4.89 -19.29 -17.86
N GLY A 357 4.57 -20.50 -17.38
CA GLY A 357 3.19 -20.99 -17.36
C GLY A 357 2.26 -20.09 -16.53
N ARG A 358 2.73 -19.56 -15.40
CA ARG A 358 1.98 -18.56 -14.61
C ARG A 358 1.78 -17.26 -15.38
N PHE A 359 2.81 -16.76 -16.04
CA PHE A 359 2.76 -15.52 -16.83
C PHE A 359 1.74 -15.61 -17.97
N SER A 360 1.81 -16.69 -18.77
CA SER A 360 0.88 -16.94 -19.88
C SER A 360 -0.58 -16.96 -19.39
N ARG A 361 -0.88 -17.65 -18.29
CA ARG A 361 -2.23 -17.68 -17.71
C ARG A 361 -2.75 -16.31 -17.27
N VAL A 362 -1.87 -15.44 -16.75
CA VAL A 362 -2.24 -14.08 -16.35
C VAL A 362 -2.51 -13.22 -17.59
N ARG A 363 -1.71 -13.39 -18.65
CA ARG A 363 -1.89 -12.70 -19.93
C ARG A 363 -3.24 -13.02 -20.55
N THR A 364 -3.60 -14.29 -20.70
CA THR A 364 -4.92 -14.71 -21.24
C THR A 364 -6.06 -14.07 -20.47
N LYS A 365 -5.99 -14.02 -19.13
CA LYS A 365 -7.00 -13.33 -18.32
C LYS A 365 -7.08 -11.84 -18.61
N THR A 366 -5.94 -11.19 -18.87
CA THR A 366 -5.86 -9.76 -19.16
C THR A 366 -6.44 -9.44 -20.54
N THR A 367 -6.15 -10.26 -21.55
CA THR A 367 -6.76 -10.18 -22.89
C THR A 367 -8.28 -10.30 -22.79
N ASN A 368 -8.78 -11.33 -22.10
CA ASN A 368 -10.22 -11.51 -21.91
C ASN A 368 -10.89 -10.33 -21.18
N ILE A 369 -10.18 -9.67 -20.26
CA ILE A 369 -10.68 -8.47 -19.58
C ILE A 369 -10.76 -7.29 -20.56
N ARG A 370 -9.76 -7.14 -21.43
CA ARG A 370 -9.74 -6.08 -22.46
C ARG A 370 -10.87 -6.28 -23.47
N GLU A 371 -11.07 -7.50 -23.95
CA GLU A 371 -12.20 -7.86 -24.81
C GLU A 371 -13.55 -7.54 -24.14
N ALA A 372 -13.75 -7.98 -22.89
CA ALA A 372 -14.97 -7.69 -22.15
C ALA A 372 -15.19 -6.18 -21.94
N ALA A 373 -14.13 -5.41 -21.72
CA ALA A 373 -14.22 -3.95 -21.59
C ALA A 373 -14.64 -3.29 -22.93
N ASN A 374 -14.09 -3.76 -24.05
CA ASN A 374 -14.47 -3.28 -25.38
C ASN A 374 -15.94 -3.59 -25.70
N GLU A 375 -16.41 -4.81 -25.38
CA GLU A 375 -17.83 -5.20 -25.55
C GLU A 375 -18.77 -4.29 -24.73
N ILE A 376 -18.40 -3.96 -23.49
CA ILE A 376 -19.17 -3.04 -22.63
C ILE A 376 -19.23 -1.63 -23.26
N ASP A 377 -18.11 -1.12 -23.77
CA ASP A 377 -18.05 0.19 -24.42
C ASP A 377 -18.93 0.24 -25.69
N GLU A 378 -18.95 -0.84 -26.48
CA GLU A 378 -19.84 -0.98 -27.63
C GLU A 378 -21.33 -0.98 -27.23
N GLU A 379 -21.69 -1.71 -26.17
CA GLU A 379 -23.06 -1.69 -25.63
C GLU A 379 -23.45 -0.30 -25.12
N LEU A 380 -22.56 0.41 -24.40
CA LEU A 380 -22.80 1.76 -23.92
C LEU A 380 -23.04 2.75 -25.07
N ARG A 381 -22.25 2.66 -26.15
CA ARG A 381 -22.46 3.47 -27.36
C ARG A 381 -23.79 3.16 -28.03
N SER A 382 -24.16 1.88 -28.10
CA SER A 382 -25.45 1.46 -28.63
C SER A 382 -26.62 2.06 -27.82
N ILE A 383 -26.55 1.99 -26.49
CA ILE A 383 -27.55 2.60 -25.60
C ILE A 383 -27.62 4.12 -25.79
N GLN A 384 -26.48 4.81 -25.91
CA GLN A 384 -26.44 6.25 -26.14
C GLN A 384 -27.16 6.63 -27.43
N ASN A 385 -26.86 5.93 -28.54
CA ASN A 385 -27.50 6.17 -29.83
C ASN A 385 -29.02 5.94 -29.76
N ASP A 386 -29.46 4.88 -29.09
CA ASP A 386 -30.89 4.58 -28.87
C ASP A 386 -31.61 5.69 -28.08
N VAL A 387 -30.95 6.26 -27.07
CA VAL A 387 -31.48 7.38 -26.28
C VAL A 387 -31.58 8.64 -27.14
N GLU A 388 -30.53 8.97 -27.89
CA GLU A 388 -30.51 10.13 -28.79
C GLU A 388 -31.61 10.05 -29.84
N ASP A 389 -31.81 8.88 -30.46
CA ASP A 389 -32.88 8.62 -31.41
C ASP A 389 -34.28 8.81 -30.79
N ARG A 390 -34.49 8.32 -29.57
CA ARG A 390 -35.77 8.48 -28.85
C ARG A 390 -36.03 9.93 -28.49
N VAL A 391 -35.01 10.65 -28.00
CA VAL A 391 -35.11 12.09 -27.70
C VAL A 391 -35.38 12.88 -28.97
N GLY A 392 -34.74 12.52 -30.09
CA GLY A 392 -34.98 13.11 -31.41
C GLY A 392 -36.43 12.94 -31.87
N LYS A 393 -36.99 11.72 -31.73
CA LYS A 393 -38.40 11.43 -32.05
C LYS A 393 -39.37 12.25 -31.19
N VAL A 394 -39.14 12.33 -29.88
CA VAL A 394 -39.96 13.13 -28.96
C VAL A 394 -39.92 14.62 -29.32
N ARG A 395 -38.74 15.16 -29.64
CA ARG A 395 -38.60 16.56 -30.09
C ARG A 395 -39.37 16.84 -31.38
N ALA A 396 -39.34 15.91 -32.34
CA ALA A 396 -40.06 16.04 -33.60
C ALA A 396 -41.59 16.04 -33.39
N GLU A 397 -42.12 15.19 -32.50
CA GLU A 397 -43.56 15.18 -32.17
C GLU A 397 -44.02 16.47 -31.45
N LEU A 398 -43.19 16.99 -30.54
CA LEU A 398 -43.48 18.26 -29.85
C LEU A 398 -43.50 19.46 -30.80
N GLN A 399 -42.62 19.49 -31.80
CA GLN A 399 -42.60 20.53 -32.83
C GLN A 399 -43.79 20.41 -33.80
N GLY A 400 -44.16 19.18 -34.20
CA GLY A 400 -45.33 18.95 -35.06
C GLY A 400 -46.68 19.30 -34.42
N THR A 401 -46.75 19.33 -33.08
CA THR A 401 -47.96 19.72 -32.33
C THR A 401 -48.12 21.25 -32.21
N SER A 402 -47.08 22.03 -32.54
CA SER A 402 -47.10 23.50 -32.44
C SER A 402 -47.56 24.21 -33.72
N ASP A 403 -47.71 23.48 -34.83
CA ASP A 403 -48.13 23.99 -36.16
C ASP A 403 -49.58 23.59 -36.56
N SER A 404 -50.39 23.09 -35.61
CA SER A 404 -51.84 22.84 -35.75
C SER A 404 -52.62 23.67 -34.75
#